data_AF-A0A0F9GJ42-F1
#
_entry.id   AF-A0A0F9GJ42-F1
#
_cell.length_a   1.000
_cell.length_b   1.000
_cell.length_c   1.000
_cell.angle_alpha   90.00
_cell.angle_beta   90.00
_cell.angle_gamma   90.00
#
_symmetry.space_group_name_H-M   'P 1'
#
loop_
_entity.id
_entity.type
_entity.pdbx_description
1 polymer ?
#
loop_
_entity_poly.entity_id
_entity_poly.type
_entity_poly.pdbx_seq_one_letter_code
_entity_poly.pdbx_strand_id
1 'polypeptide(L)'
;MEEISLIKKDLQEKSGKEWLGLSKQTENKLESLVWYLDNPKLQEIPKLVEEIIEVYYESKKTNFIKMEDITRKLDQLNIKFSKEDGIKKPTIAQSHSARGETVIYAKAIEEFKMQVDDFLSSPLGMRLSEKTKKSLITFLGCLNHPKLVKKTALYEEMREKYDFAEGQDFQSMSGFDDMLNKCVITLGAIKDELTTWKSPEERRKELDVAWEKFEVEKELLQEKVKKLEIKEENVKVEREKVETEKSQMDTEREGLKEERETMNVEREKLEIEKDQIEKEKEILKNSQEKFVVENQNLKQEHVKLESKREKIEAEKSQIEKEREDFKVECDTMNVEREKMETEKSQIEKEQEDLKVERDTMKVERGKMEIEKSQIEKEREDLKIERDTMKVEQEKMETMKSQIEKEREILQNAKEKFEVENENLNQKSTRLELEREELKIKQEKLDLEIEKLQIKKENIEAKGEMLDRELAKLKSEGLAAVESL
;
A
#
# COMPACT_ATOMS: atom_id res chain seq x y z
N MET A 1 -75.89 -4.11 -3.39
CA MET A 1 -77.08 -5.01 -3.46
C MET A 1 -76.84 -6.29 -2.67
N GLU A 2 -75.99 -7.19 -3.15
CA GLU A 2 -75.73 -8.50 -2.53
C GLU A 2 -75.28 -8.39 -1.05
N GLU A 3 -74.42 -7.42 -0.74
CA GLU A 3 -73.98 -7.10 0.63
C GLU A 3 -75.10 -6.67 1.59
N ILE A 4 -76.17 -6.04 1.09
CA ILE A 4 -77.35 -5.72 1.93
C ILE A 4 -78.04 -7.00 2.38
N SER A 5 -78.09 -8.01 1.51
CA SER A 5 -78.65 -9.33 1.83
C SER A 5 -77.82 -10.04 2.89
N LEU A 6 -76.50 -9.96 2.79
CA LEU A 6 -75.56 -10.48 3.80
C LEU A 6 -75.73 -9.77 5.15
N ILE A 7 -75.82 -8.44 5.17
CA ILE A 7 -76.03 -7.66 6.41
C ILE A 7 -77.38 -7.98 7.04
N LYS A 8 -78.47 -8.07 6.25
CA LYS A 8 -79.79 -8.46 6.79
C LYS A 8 -79.77 -9.85 7.40
N LYS A 9 -79.11 -10.82 6.73
CA LYS A 9 -78.97 -12.18 7.24
C LYS A 9 -78.17 -12.20 8.56
N ASP A 10 -77.05 -11.50 8.61
CA ASP A 10 -76.19 -11.35 9.80
C ASP A 10 -76.93 -10.71 10.99
N LEU A 11 -77.73 -9.67 10.73
CA LEU A 11 -78.60 -8.99 11.71
C LEU A 11 -79.78 -9.87 12.20
N GLN A 12 -80.24 -10.83 11.40
CA GLN A 12 -81.34 -11.73 11.74
C GLN A 12 -80.86 -13.02 12.43
N GLU A 13 -79.77 -13.63 11.96
CA GLU A 13 -79.19 -14.84 12.56
C GLU A 13 -78.41 -14.54 13.86
N LYS A 14 -77.97 -13.28 14.05
CA LYS A 14 -77.22 -12.77 15.24
C LYS A 14 -76.05 -13.70 15.63
N SER A 15 -75.44 -14.33 14.63
CA SER A 15 -74.57 -15.51 14.79
C SER A 15 -73.08 -15.14 14.78
N GLY A 16 -72.59 -14.58 15.88
CA GLY A 16 -71.18 -14.21 16.04
C GLY A 16 -70.82 -13.86 17.47
N LYS A 17 -69.52 -13.84 17.79
CA LYS A 17 -69.04 -13.42 19.12
C LYS A 17 -69.32 -11.93 19.39
N GLU A 18 -69.46 -11.13 18.33
CA GLU A 18 -69.79 -9.70 18.36
C GLU A 18 -71.18 -9.41 18.95
N TRP A 19 -72.04 -10.42 19.04
CA TRP A 19 -73.41 -10.31 19.54
C TRP A 19 -73.55 -10.56 21.05
N LEU A 20 -72.50 -11.08 21.71
CA LEU A 20 -72.53 -11.42 23.13
C LEU A 20 -72.32 -10.17 24.01
N GLY A 21 -73.31 -9.87 24.86
CA GLY A 21 -73.25 -8.73 25.80
C GLY A 21 -73.76 -7.40 25.23
N LEU A 22 -74.38 -7.41 24.06
CA LEU A 22 -75.03 -6.23 23.47
C LEU A 22 -76.05 -5.58 24.42
N SER A 23 -76.08 -4.24 24.43
CA SER A 23 -77.12 -3.50 25.13
C SER A 23 -78.45 -3.57 24.36
N LYS A 24 -79.57 -3.62 25.07
CA LYS A 24 -80.91 -3.62 24.44
C LYS A 24 -81.21 -2.33 23.66
N GLN A 25 -80.51 -1.23 23.95
CA GLN A 25 -80.57 -0.01 23.13
C GLN A 25 -79.79 -0.15 21.83
N THR A 26 -78.66 -0.87 21.83
CA THR A 26 -77.89 -1.21 20.63
C THR A 26 -78.68 -2.16 19.73
N GLU A 27 -79.27 -3.20 20.31
CA GLU A 27 -80.11 -4.17 19.59
C GLU A 27 -81.28 -3.48 18.87
N ASN A 28 -82.07 -2.66 19.58
CA ASN A 28 -83.16 -1.88 18.98
C ASN A 28 -82.69 -0.96 17.83
N LYS A 29 -81.47 -0.41 17.89
CA LYS A 29 -80.89 0.43 16.82
C LYS A 29 -80.49 -0.40 15.60
N LEU A 30 -79.89 -1.58 15.79
CA LEU A 30 -79.55 -2.49 14.71
C LEU A 30 -80.81 -3.06 14.03
N GLU A 31 -81.86 -3.36 14.79
CA GLU A 31 -83.17 -3.76 14.23
C GLU A 31 -83.85 -2.61 13.47
N SER A 32 -83.68 -1.36 13.92
CA SER A 32 -84.10 -0.18 13.16
C SER A 32 -83.34 -0.03 11.84
N LEU A 33 -82.06 -0.45 11.78
CA LEU A 33 -81.26 -0.43 10.56
C LEU A 33 -81.75 -1.47 9.53
N VAL A 34 -82.19 -2.66 9.96
CA VAL A 34 -82.84 -3.65 9.06
C VAL A 34 -84.04 -3.00 8.35
N TRP A 35 -84.90 -2.31 9.10
CA TRP A 35 -86.10 -1.67 8.56
C TRP A 35 -85.80 -0.61 7.48
N TYR A 36 -84.74 0.19 7.66
CA TYR A 36 -84.30 1.12 6.61
C TYR A 36 -83.65 0.41 5.40
N LEU A 37 -82.91 -0.67 5.63
CA LEU A 37 -82.31 -1.48 4.55
C LEU A 37 -83.35 -2.24 3.70
N ASP A 38 -84.58 -2.43 4.20
CA ASP A 38 -85.74 -2.94 3.46
C ASP A 38 -86.50 -1.87 2.66
N ASN A 39 -86.21 -0.57 2.83
CA ASN A 39 -86.92 0.50 2.13
C ASN A 39 -86.47 0.61 0.65
N PRO A 40 -87.38 0.48 -0.35
CA PRO A 40 -87.02 0.58 -1.77
C PRO A 40 -86.32 1.89 -2.15
N LYS A 41 -86.76 3.03 -1.58
CA LYS A 41 -86.17 4.36 -1.86
C LYS A 41 -84.71 4.46 -1.42
N LEU A 42 -84.24 3.60 -0.50
CA LEU A 42 -82.82 3.58 -0.13
C LEU A 42 -81.96 2.97 -1.23
N GLN A 43 -82.48 1.99 -1.98
CA GLN A 43 -81.75 1.35 -3.10
C GLN A 43 -81.60 2.29 -4.31
N GLU A 44 -82.43 3.33 -4.41
CA GLU A 44 -82.34 4.41 -5.41
C GLU A 44 -81.18 5.39 -5.13
N ILE A 45 -80.50 5.29 -3.97
CA ILE A 45 -79.40 6.18 -3.57
C ILE A 45 -78.11 5.38 -3.25
N PRO A 46 -77.36 4.89 -4.27
CA PRO A 46 -76.24 3.97 -4.08
C PRO A 46 -75.17 4.43 -3.08
N LYS A 47 -74.78 5.71 -3.11
CA LYS A 47 -73.76 6.26 -2.20
C LYS A 47 -74.17 6.18 -0.73
N LEU A 48 -75.46 6.36 -0.43
CA LEU A 48 -75.96 6.28 0.95
C LEU A 48 -76.01 4.83 1.42
N VAL A 49 -76.26 3.88 0.51
CA VAL A 49 -76.15 2.43 0.77
C VAL A 49 -74.70 2.04 1.08
N GLU A 50 -73.73 2.49 0.27
CA GLU A 50 -72.29 2.23 0.47
C GLU A 50 -71.82 2.76 1.83
N GLU A 51 -72.16 4.02 2.17
CA GLU A 51 -71.86 4.63 3.48
C GLU A 51 -72.48 3.87 4.67
N ILE A 52 -73.61 3.19 4.49
CA ILE A 52 -74.25 2.39 5.55
C ILE A 52 -73.59 1.02 5.69
N ILE A 53 -73.20 0.40 4.57
CA ILE A 53 -72.49 -0.89 4.53
C ILE A 53 -71.12 -0.75 5.21
N GLU A 54 -70.38 0.31 4.88
CA GLU A 54 -69.06 0.59 5.46
C GLU A 54 -69.16 0.80 6.98
N VAL A 55 -70.02 1.72 7.43
CA VAL A 55 -70.24 2.03 8.85
C VAL A 55 -70.77 0.80 9.62
N TYR A 56 -71.60 -0.05 9.01
CA TYR A 56 -72.04 -1.30 9.63
C TYR A 56 -70.85 -2.24 9.91
N TYR A 57 -69.98 -2.48 8.91
CA TYR A 57 -68.82 -3.35 9.09
C TYR A 57 -67.75 -2.75 10.01
N GLU A 58 -67.61 -1.43 10.09
CA GLU A 58 -66.77 -0.77 11.10
C GLU A 58 -67.30 -0.97 12.53
N SER A 59 -68.58 -0.68 12.78
CA SER A 59 -69.18 -0.95 14.09
C SER A 59 -69.10 -2.43 14.44
N LYS A 60 -69.35 -3.36 13.49
CA LYS A 60 -69.23 -4.81 13.70
C LYS A 60 -67.83 -5.23 14.15
N LYS A 61 -66.76 -4.74 13.50
CA LYS A 61 -65.35 -4.98 13.92
C LYS A 61 -65.08 -4.55 15.37
N THR A 62 -65.88 -3.64 15.94
CA THR A 62 -65.78 -3.18 17.34
C THR A 62 -66.79 -3.84 18.29
N ASN A 63 -67.38 -4.98 17.93
CA ASN A 63 -68.48 -5.64 18.66
C ASN A 63 -69.66 -4.70 18.94
N PHE A 64 -69.94 -3.76 18.02
CA PHE A 64 -70.94 -2.70 18.17
C PHE A 64 -70.81 -1.86 19.45
N ILE A 65 -69.59 -1.70 19.98
CA ILE A 65 -69.30 -0.78 21.08
C ILE A 65 -69.37 0.67 20.56
N LYS A 66 -68.84 0.94 19.37
CA LYS A 66 -68.95 2.24 18.70
C LYS A 66 -70.17 2.28 17.79
N MET A 67 -71.28 2.76 18.34
CA MET A 67 -72.58 2.90 17.65
C MET A 67 -72.92 4.34 17.27
N GLU A 68 -72.02 5.29 17.50
CA GLU A 68 -72.26 6.72 17.29
C GLU A 68 -72.49 7.02 15.80
N ASP A 69 -71.70 6.42 14.90
CA ASP A 69 -71.88 6.58 13.45
C ASP A 69 -73.09 5.83 12.89
N ILE A 70 -73.42 4.62 13.35
CA ILE A 70 -74.70 3.98 13.03
C ILE A 70 -75.86 4.84 13.51
N THR A 71 -75.79 5.41 14.72
CA THR A 71 -76.84 6.31 15.24
C THR A 71 -76.96 7.56 14.37
N ARG A 72 -75.83 8.21 14.03
CA ARG A 72 -75.77 9.40 13.17
C ARG A 72 -76.31 9.12 11.76
N LYS A 73 -76.05 7.94 11.20
CA LYS A 73 -76.64 7.48 9.92
C LYS A 73 -78.13 7.18 10.05
N LEU A 74 -78.58 6.53 11.12
CA LEU A 74 -80.00 6.31 11.40
C LEU A 74 -80.78 7.63 11.58
N ASP A 75 -80.20 8.63 12.25
CA ASP A 75 -80.82 9.95 12.36
C ASP A 75 -80.85 10.69 11.01
N GLN A 76 -79.80 10.57 10.19
CA GLN A 76 -79.80 11.08 8.82
C GLN A 76 -80.86 10.40 7.92
N LEU A 77 -81.04 9.08 8.05
CA LEU A 77 -82.09 8.31 7.36
C LEU A 77 -83.48 8.74 7.85
N ASN A 78 -83.66 8.85 9.16
CA ASN A 78 -84.90 9.29 9.78
C ASN A 78 -85.28 10.71 9.33
N ILE A 79 -84.33 11.65 9.29
CA ILE A 79 -84.55 13.02 8.80
C ILE A 79 -84.84 13.06 7.30
N LYS A 80 -84.21 12.22 6.48
CA LYS A 80 -84.48 12.11 5.03
C LYS A 80 -85.88 11.55 4.77
N PHE A 81 -86.24 10.41 5.37
CA PHE A 81 -87.51 9.73 5.08
C PHE A 81 -88.72 10.33 5.82
N SER A 82 -88.55 10.89 7.03
CA SER A 82 -89.64 11.58 7.75
C SER A 82 -90.17 12.85 7.04
N LYS A 83 -89.49 13.32 5.99
CA LYS A 83 -89.96 14.44 5.15
C LYS A 83 -90.86 14.02 3.99
N GLU A 84 -90.97 12.72 3.68
CA GLU A 84 -91.77 12.22 2.56
C GLU A 84 -92.86 11.22 2.99
N ASP A 85 -92.59 10.32 3.94
CA ASP A 85 -93.53 9.26 4.32
C ASP A 85 -93.80 9.27 5.84
N GLY A 86 -95.04 9.63 6.22
CA GLY A 86 -95.41 9.96 7.61
C GLY A 86 -95.63 8.75 8.52
N ILE A 87 -94.61 8.32 9.25
CA ILE A 87 -94.67 7.18 10.19
C ILE A 87 -94.23 7.60 11.61
N LYS A 88 -95.01 7.25 12.64
CA LYS A 88 -94.71 7.47 14.07
C LYS A 88 -95.19 6.30 14.96
N LYS A 89 -94.50 6.04 16.08
CA LYS A 89 -94.91 5.11 17.16
C LYS A 89 -94.42 5.59 18.55
N PRO A 90 -94.92 5.05 19.70
CA PRO A 90 -95.48 5.94 20.73
C PRO A 90 -95.07 5.68 22.20
N THR A 91 -95.66 6.48 23.12
CA THR A 91 -95.51 6.46 24.59
C THR A 91 -96.79 5.91 25.29
N ILE A 92 -96.75 5.60 26.60
CA ILE A 92 -97.82 4.95 27.43
C ILE A 92 -97.96 5.75 28.77
N ALA A 93 -99.10 6.37 29.18
CA ALA A 93 -100.45 5.95 29.68
C ALA A 93 -100.45 5.50 31.18
N GLN A 94 -101.47 5.61 32.08
CA GLN A 94 -102.97 5.69 32.15
C GLN A 94 -103.46 6.41 33.47
N SER A 95 -104.73 6.43 33.96
CA SER A 95 -106.04 6.95 33.45
C SER A 95 -107.23 6.85 34.48
N HIS A 96 -108.20 7.80 34.49
CA HIS A 96 -109.62 7.72 35.00
C HIS A 96 -109.93 7.70 36.55
N SER A 97 -111.17 7.94 37.09
CA SER A 97 -112.33 8.83 36.74
C SER A 97 -113.51 8.84 37.79
N ALA A 98 -114.39 9.87 37.75
CA ALA A 98 -115.85 9.99 38.08
C ALA A 98 -116.51 9.82 39.49
N ARG A 99 -117.34 10.82 39.90
CA ARG A 99 -118.53 10.77 40.80
C ARG A 99 -119.42 12.03 40.59
N GLY A 100 -120.74 11.88 40.35
CA GLY A 100 -121.64 12.98 39.93
C GLY A 100 -122.67 13.47 40.96
N GLU A 101 -123.89 12.92 40.93
CA GLU A 101 -125.09 13.56 41.49
C GLU A 101 -125.09 13.76 43.02
N THR A 102 -124.44 12.88 43.79
CA THR A 102 -124.30 13.04 45.25
C THR A 102 -123.56 14.31 45.65
N VAL A 103 -122.78 14.92 44.74
CA VAL A 103 -122.05 16.16 44.99
C VAL A 103 -123.00 17.36 45.12
N ILE A 104 -124.15 17.35 44.41
CA ILE A 104 -125.06 18.50 44.37
C ILE A 104 -125.75 18.70 45.72
N TYR A 105 -126.43 17.67 46.24
CA TYR A 105 -127.05 17.76 47.58
C TYR A 105 -126.02 17.85 48.71
N ALA A 106 -124.83 17.25 48.56
CA ALA A 106 -123.75 17.48 49.54
C ALA A 106 -123.33 18.95 49.59
N LYS A 107 -123.14 19.60 48.43
CA LYS A 107 -122.79 21.02 48.33
C LYS A 107 -123.92 21.94 48.81
N ALA A 108 -125.17 21.63 48.48
CA ALA A 108 -126.33 22.38 48.99
C ALA A 108 -126.49 22.25 50.52
N ILE A 109 -126.21 21.07 51.08
CA ILE A 109 -126.17 20.86 52.54
C ILE A 109 -125.00 21.63 53.18
N GLU A 110 -123.83 21.71 52.55
CA GLU A 110 -122.70 22.53 53.04
C GLU A 110 -123.02 24.03 52.97
N GLU A 111 -123.59 24.51 51.86
CA GLU A 111 -124.05 25.90 51.70
C GLU A 111 -125.13 26.26 52.73
N PHE A 112 -126.06 25.36 53.02
CA PHE A 112 -127.08 25.58 54.04
C PHE A 112 -126.50 25.53 55.47
N LYS A 113 -125.51 24.68 55.75
CA LYS A 113 -124.75 24.76 57.03
C LYS A 113 -124.06 26.13 57.15
N MET A 114 -123.38 26.61 56.10
CA MET A 114 -122.75 27.92 56.13
C MET A 114 -123.77 29.03 56.37
N GLN A 115 -124.94 29.00 55.70
CA GLN A 115 -126.03 29.96 55.96
C GLN A 115 -126.44 29.99 57.45
N VAL A 116 -126.59 28.83 58.10
CA VAL A 116 -126.98 28.75 59.52
C VAL A 116 -125.83 29.11 60.46
N ASP A 117 -124.58 28.77 60.14
CA ASP A 117 -123.38 29.07 60.93
C ASP A 117 -122.99 30.56 60.84
N ASP A 118 -123.11 31.17 59.65
CA ASP A 118 -123.03 32.62 59.43
C ASP A 118 -124.18 33.34 60.13
N PHE A 119 -125.40 32.80 60.11
CA PHE A 119 -126.53 33.38 60.84
C PHE A 119 -126.32 33.32 62.36
N LEU A 120 -125.81 32.22 62.92
CA LEU A 120 -125.43 32.14 64.34
C LEU A 120 -124.26 33.08 64.69
N SER A 121 -123.31 33.26 63.77
CA SER A 121 -122.19 34.19 63.88
C SER A 121 -122.59 35.66 63.65
N SER A 122 -123.77 35.91 63.09
CA SER A 122 -124.32 37.25 62.84
C SER A 122 -124.71 37.96 64.14
N PRO A 123 -124.67 39.30 64.21
CA PRO A 123 -125.21 40.09 65.31
C PRO A 123 -126.69 39.82 65.64
N LEU A 124 -127.45 39.20 64.73
CA LEU A 124 -128.81 38.71 64.99
C LEU A 124 -128.82 37.35 65.72
N GLY A 125 -128.11 36.33 65.20
CA GLY A 125 -128.01 35.01 65.84
C GLY A 125 -127.45 35.05 67.26
N MET A 126 -126.45 35.91 67.50
CA MET A 126 -125.90 36.14 68.84
C MET A 126 -126.94 36.68 69.85
N ARG A 127 -127.98 37.39 69.39
CA ARG A 127 -129.06 37.96 70.23
C ARG A 127 -130.22 36.99 70.50
N LEU A 128 -130.28 35.84 69.83
CA LEU A 128 -131.33 34.85 70.03
C LEU A 128 -131.32 34.28 71.46
N SER A 129 -132.48 33.76 71.91
CA SER A 129 -132.57 33.11 73.21
C SER A 129 -131.71 31.85 73.26
N GLU A 130 -131.18 31.49 74.43
CA GLU A 130 -130.38 30.27 74.61
C GLU A 130 -131.18 28.98 74.30
N LYS A 131 -132.51 29.02 74.37
CA LYS A 131 -133.34 27.91 73.85
C LYS A 131 -133.29 27.87 72.32
N THR A 132 -133.55 29.01 71.66
CA THR A 132 -133.54 29.13 70.20
C THR A 132 -132.18 28.74 69.61
N LYS A 133 -131.07 29.20 70.21
CA LYS A 133 -129.71 28.80 69.82
C LYS A 133 -129.50 27.30 69.96
N LYS A 134 -129.95 26.65 71.05
CA LYS A 134 -129.84 25.19 71.21
C LYS A 134 -130.67 24.41 70.20
N SER A 135 -131.87 24.88 69.84
CA SER A 135 -132.64 24.33 68.73
C SER A 135 -131.89 24.48 67.39
N LEU A 136 -131.28 25.64 67.10
CA LEU A 136 -130.49 25.87 65.87
C LEU A 136 -129.17 25.09 65.83
N ILE A 137 -128.49 24.90 66.96
CA ILE A 137 -127.31 24.02 67.08
C ILE A 137 -127.72 22.56 66.86
N THR A 138 -128.90 22.16 67.34
CA THR A 138 -129.47 20.83 67.08
C THR A 138 -129.89 20.67 65.62
N PHE A 139 -130.35 21.75 64.97
CA PHE A 139 -130.60 21.81 63.53
C PHE A 139 -129.30 21.63 62.73
N LEU A 140 -128.23 22.35 63.07
CA LEU A 140 -126.89 22.11 62.51
C LEU A 140 -126.39 20.68 62.77
N GLY A 141 -126.69 20.08 63.92
CA GLY A 141 -126.44 18.67 64.20
C GLY A 141 -127.19 17.73 63.24
N CYS A 142 -128.45 18.04 62.92
CA CYS A 142 -129.23 17.32 61.91
C CYS A 142 -128.67 17.52 60.48
N LEU A 143 -128.28 18.75 60.11
CA LEU A 143 -127.66 19.08 58.82
C LEU A 143 -126.29 18.40 58.63
N ASN A 144 -125.52 18.22 59.71
CA ASN A 144 -124.26 17.49 59.70
C ASN A 144 -124.43 15.96 59.71
N HIS A 145 -125.64 15.43 59.90
CA HIS A 145 -125.84 13.99 60.02
C HIS A 145 -125.70 13.28 58.65
N PRO A 146 -124.76 12.32 58.48
CA PRO A 146 -124.36 11.81 57.16
C PRO A 146 -125.42 11.02 56.39
N LYS A 147 -126.57 10.70 57.00
CA LYS A 147 -127.72 10.12 56.29
C LYS A 147 -128.60 11.16 55.57
N LEU A 148 -128.49 12.46 55.89
CA LEU A 148 -129.35 13.50 55.31
C LEU A 148 -129.14 13.66 53.80
N VAL A 149 -127.89 13.53 53.33
CA VAL A 149 -127.52 13.53 51.89
C VAL A 149 -128.24 12.42 51.09
N LYS A 150 -128.84 11.42 51.77
CA LYS A 150 -129.64 10.33 51.17
C LYS A 150 -131.15 10.45 51.47
N LYS A 151 -131.60 11.56 52.05
CA LYS A 151 -133.00 11.86 52.40
C LYS A 151 -133.39 13.27 51.95
N THR A 152 -133.34 13.51 50.64
CA THR A 152 -133.57 14.83 50.01
C THR A 152 -134.88 15.48 50.43
N ALA A 153 -136.00 14.73 50.44
CA ALA A 153 -137.30 15.23 50.90
C ALA A 153 -137.33 15.68 52.38
N LEU A 154 -136.45 15.12 53.24
CA LEU A 154 -136.30 15.59 54.62
C LEU A 154 -135.47 16.88 54.69
N TYR A 155 -134.44 17.01 53.85
CA TYR A 155 -133.68 18.26 53.71
C TYR A 155 -134.57 19.40 53.18
N GLU A 156 -135.47 19.11 52.25
CA GLU A 156 -136.45 20.08 51.72
C GLU A 156 -137.46 20.51 52.80
N GLU A 157 -138.03 19.58 53.58
CA GLU A 157 -138.88 19.91 54.74
C GLU A 157 -138.12 20.70 55.82
N MET A 158 -136.87 20.31 56.12
CA MET A 158 -136.00 21.03 57.07
C MET A 158 -135.74 22.47 56.62
N ARG A 159 -135.51 22.68 55.32
CA ARG A 159 -135.24 24.02 54.77
C ARG A 159 -136.50 24.87 54.72
N GLU A 160 -137.62 24.36 54.22
CA GLU A 160 -138.91 25.10 54.23
C GLU A 160 -139.28 25.54 55.65
N LYS A 161 -139.04 24.69 56.66
CA LYS A 161 -139.30 25.03 58.07
C LYS A 161 -138.29 26.00 58.67
N TYR A 162 -137.04 25.99 58.21
CA TYR A 162 -136.05 27.01 58.58
C TYR A 162 -136.38 28.36 57.95
N ASP A 163 -136.60 28.41 56.63
CA ASP A 163 -136.90 29.64 55.89
C ASP A 163 -138.19 30.30 56.45
N PHE A 164 -139.20 29.50 56.85
CA PHE A 164 -140.39 29.98 57.55
C PHE A 164 -140.10 30.55 58.96
N ALA A 165 -139.19 29.94 59.71
CA ALA A 165 -138.84 30.39 61.06
C ALA A 165 -137.92 31.63 61.04
N GLU A 166 -136.98 31.69 60.08
CA GLU A 166 -136.16 32.87 59.77
C GLU A 166 -137.04 34.04 59.35
N GLY A 167 -138.05 33.79 58.51
CA GLY A 167 -139.10 34.76 58.14
C GLY A 167 -140.03 35.22 59.28
N GLN A 168 -139.86 34.70 60.51
CA GLN A 168 -140.54 35.18 61.73
C GLN A 168 -139.56 35.52 62.87
N ASP A 169 -138.30 35.84 62.56
CA ASP A 169 -137.23 36.12 63.54
C ASP A 169 -137.09 35.03 64.63
N PHE A 170 -137.47 33.79 64.32
CA PHE A 170 -137.56 32.67 65.26
C PHE A 170 -138.42 32.95 66.52
N GLN A 171 -139.39 33.87 66.43
CA GLN A 171 -140.25 34.27 67.56
C GLN A 171 -141.24 33.18 68.00
N SER A 172 -141.63 32.26 67.10
CA SER A 172 -142.51 31.13 67.40
C SER A 172 -141.89 29.79 66.98
N MET A 173 -141.18 29.16 67.92
CA MET A 173 -140.40 27.94 67.65
C MET A 173 -141.20 26.63 67.67
N SER A 174 -142.51 26.63 67.97
CA SER A 174 -143.27 25.39 68.18
C SER A 174 -143.22 24.43 66.98
N GLY A 175 -143.58 24.91 65.79
CA GLY A 175 -143.52 24.12 64.56
C GLY A 175 -142.10 23.79 64.07
N PHE A 176 -141.06 24.45 64.60
CA PHE A 176 -139.66 24.17 64.30
C PHE A 176 -139.08 23.13 65.25
N ASP A 177 -139.38 23.22 66.56
CA ASP A 177 -139.03 22.21 67.56
C ASP A 177 -139.75 20.87 67.27
N ASP A 178 -141.00 20.88 66.78
CA ASP A 178 -141.69 19.68 66.30
C ASP A 178 -141.02 19.05 65.06
N MET A 179 -140.58 19.88 64.10
CA MET A 179 -139.79 19.43 62.95
C MET A 179 -138.44 18.86 63.40
N LEU A 180 -137.76 19.48 64.38
CA LEU A 180 -136.52 18.96 64.95
C LEU A 180 -136.72 17.61 65.62
N ASN A 181 -137.77 17.44 66.43
CA ASN A 181 -138.13 16.15 67.01
C ASN A 181 -138.35 15.09 65.91
N LYS A 182 -139.09 15.42 64.85
CA LYS A 182 -139.27 14.57 63.66
C LYS A 182 -137.93 14.23 62.97
N CYS A 183 -137.00 15.18 62.88
CA CYS A 183 -135.69 14.98 62.26
C CYS A 183 -134.80 14.07 63.12
N VAL A 184 -134.71 14.29 64.43
CA VAL A 184 -133.96 13.44 65.36
C VAL A 184 -134.51 12.00 65.34
N ILE A 185 -135.85 11.83 65.31
CA ILE A 185 -136.49 10.51 65.16
C ILE A 185 -136.16 9.86 63.81
N THR A 186 -136.22 10.59 62.69
CA THR A 186 -136.08 10.02 61.34
C THR A 186 -134.63 9.87 60.85
N LEU A 187 -133.68 10.63 61.40
CA LEU A 187 -132.24 10.45 61.16
C LEU A 187 -131.64 9.39 62.10
N GLY A 188 -132.21 9.25 63.30
CA GLY A 188 -131.68 8.49 64.43
C GLY A 188 -130.89 9.40 65.37
N ALA A 189 -130.69 8.94 66.61
CA ALA A 189 -130.02 9.71 67.66
C ALA A 189 -128.67 10.30 67.19
N ILE A 190 -128.53 11.63 67.32
CA ILE A 190 -127.31 12.35 67.01
C ILE A 190 -126.24 11.93 68.03
N LYS A 191 -125.07 11.50 67.55
CA LYS A 191 -123.97 11.03 68.41
C LYS A 191 -123.22 12.24 68.98
N ASP A 192 -122.88 12.21 70.27
CA ASP A 192 -122.41 13.38 71.05
C ASP A 192 -121.15 14.06 70.49
N GLU A 193 -120.33 13.34 69.72
CA GLU A 193 -119.14 13.84 69.01
C GLU A 193 -119.42 15.02 68.05
N LEU A 194 -120.69 15.29 67.70
CA LEU A 194 -121.09 16.46 66.90
C LEU A 194 -121.38 17.74 67.73
N THR A 195 -121.25 17.70 69.07
CA THR A 195 -121.57 18.85 69.94
C THR A 195 -120.35 19.57 70.54
N THR A 196 -119.13 19.09 70.29
CA THR A 196 -117.87 19.66 70.82
C THR A 196 -117.24 20.70 69.88
N TRP A 197 -117.83 21.90 69.81
CA TRP A 197 -117.26 23.05 69.10
C TRP A 197 -116.15 23.72 69.94
N LYS A 198 -115.03 24.11 69.30
CA LYS A 198 -113.84 24.70 69.96
C LYS A 198 -113.66 26.17 69.57
N SER A 199 -113.21 26.99 70.52
CA SER A 199 -113.09 28.45 70.36
C SER A 199 -112.07 28.87 69.29
N PRO A 200 -112.35 29.92 68.49
CA PRO A 200 -111.42 30.45 67.47
C PRO A 200 -110.04 30.92 67.97
N GLU A 201 -109.86 31.09 69.28
CA GLU A 201 -108.55 31.47 69.86
C GLU A 201 -107.53 30.31 69.87
N GLU A 202 -107.98 29.06 70.07
CA GLU A 202 -107.07 27.90 70.16
C GLU A 202 -106.35 27.67 68.82
N ARG A 203 -107.09 27.74 67.70
CA ARG A 203 -106.57 27.60 66.33
C ARG A 203 -105.49 28.62 65.96
N ARG A 204 -105.47 29.79 66.62
CA ARG A 204 -104.52 30.87 66.27
C ARG A 204 -103.12 30.56 66.78
N LYS A 205 -103.01 30.09 68.02
CA LYS A 205 -101.74 29.73 68.67
C LYS A 205 -101.02 28.56 67.99
N GLU A 206 -101.76 27.61 67.43
CA GLU A 206 -101.18 26.51 66.64
C GLU A 206 -100.51 27.02 65.34
N LEU A 207 -101.05 28.10 64.76
CA LEU A 207 -100.51 28.71 63.54
C LEU A 207 -99.18 29.44 63.79
N ASP A 208 -99.09 30.16 64.90
CA ASP A 208 -97.88 30.90 65.30
C ASP A 208 -96.70 29.93 65.50
N VAL A 209 -96.91 28.82 66.23
CA VAL A 209 -95.90 27.77 66.46
C VAL A 209 -95.49 27.08 65.15
N ALA A 210 -96.40 26.92 64.20
CA ALA A 210 -96.07 26.39 62.87
C ALA A 210 -95.20 27.37 62.05
N TRP A 211 -95.43 28.68 62.20
CA TRP A 211 -94.65 29.71 61.52
C TRP A 211 -93.21 29.80 62.07
N GLU A 212 -93.04 29.83 63.40
CA GLU A 212 -91.70 29.83 64.02
C GLU A 212 -90.86 28.62 63.54
N LYS A 213 -91.47 27.43 63.48
CA LYS A 213 -90.82 26.22 63.00
C LYS A 213 -90.40 26.32 61.52
N PHE A 214 -91.26 26.90 60.66
CA PHE A 214 -90.95 27.12 59.25
C PHE A 214 -89.80 28.11 59.05
N GLU A 215 -89.75 29.18 59.84
CA GLU A 215 -88.70 30.20 59.74
C GLU A 215 -87.32 29.62 60.14
N VAL A 216 -87.26 28.76 61.17
CA VAL A 216 -86.04 28.01 61.54
C VAL A 216 -85.61 27.03 60.44
N GLU A 217 -86.55 26.32 59.79
CA GLU A 217 -86.23 25.41 58.68
C GLU A 217 -85.73 26.17 57.45
N LYS A 218 -86.28 27.36 57.18
CA LYS A 218 -85.86 28.30 56.15
C LYS A 218 -84.44 28.85 56.40
N GLU A 219 -84.10 29.24 57.63
CA GLU A 219 -82.71 29.63 57.97
C GLU A 219 -81.73 28.47 57.77
N LEU A 220 -82.09 27.25 58.22
CA LEU A 220 -81.27 26.05 58.03
C LEU A 220 -81.08 25.71 56.53
N LEU A 221 -82.09 25.96 55.69
CA LEU A 221 -81.97 25.82 54.23
C LEU A 221 -81.09 26.90 53.62
N GLN A 222 -81.18 28.16 54.06
CA GLN A 222 -80.28 29.23 53.61
C GLN A 222 -78.81 28.96 54.00
N GLU A 223 -78.57 28.40 55.18
CA GLU A 223 -77.22 28.01 55.60
C GLU A 223 -76.66 26.84 54.76
N LYS A 224 -77.52 25.87 54.39
CA LYS A 224 -77.17 24.79 53.45
C LYS A 224 -76.87 25.33 52.04
N VAL A 225 -77.65 26.29 51.54
CA VAL A 225 -77.39 26.94 50.25
C VAL A 225 -76.02 27.64 50.26
N LYS A 226 -75.73 28.47 51.26
CA LYS A 226 -74.40 29.11 51.42
C LYS A 226 -73.25 28.09 51.48
N LYS A 227 -73.46 26.97 52.17
CA LYS A 227 -72.48 25.85 52.22
C LYS A 227 -72.35 25.06 50.92
N LEU A 228 -73.30 25.18 49.99
CA LEU A 228 -73.21 24.62 48.64
C LEU A 228 -72.58 25.62 47.66
N GLU A 229 -72.94 26.91 47.71
CA GLU A 229 -72.31 27.99 46.94
C GLU A 229 -70.78 28.02 47.16
N ILE A 230 -70.32 27.95 48.42
CA ILE A 230 -68.90 27.88 48.77
C ILE A 230 -68.24 26.60 48.20
N LYS A 231 -68.96 25.47 48.14
CA LYS A 231 -68.43 24.23 47.54
C LYS A 231 -68.37 24.29 46.03
N GLU A 232 -69.35 24.93 45.38
CA GLU A 232 -69.38 25.11 43.94
C GLU A 232 -68.23 26.01 43.47
N GLU A 233 -67.99 27.13 44.16
CA GLU A 233 -66.87 28.01 43.83
C GLU A 233 -65.51 27.35 44.14
N ASN A 234 -65.38 26.58 45.25
CA ASN A 234 -64.18 25.77 45.50
C ASN A 234 -63.93 24.73 44.40
N VAL A 235 -64.97 24.00 43.95
CA VAL A 235 -64.86 23.03 42.85
C VAL A 235 -64.55 23.72 41.52
N LYS A 236 -65.01 24.95 41.31
CA LYS A 236 -64.64 25.76 40.15
C LYS A 236 -63.17 26.17 40.18
N VAL A 237 -62.66 26.65 41.32
CA VAL A 237 -61.23 26.94 41.52
C VAL A 237 -60.35 25.69 41.37
N GLU A 238 -60.79 24.53 41.86
CA GLU A 238 -60.10 23.25 41.63
C GLU A 238 -60.08 22.87 40.14
N ARG A 239 -61.17 23.09 39.39
CA ARG A 239 -61.22 22.86 37.94
C ARG A 239 -60.31 23.79 37.16
N GLU A 240 -60.31 25.09 37.49
CA GLU A 240 -59.42 26.09 36.88
C GLU A 240 -57.94 25.72 37.16
N LYS A 241 -57.62 25.29 38.39
CA LYS A 241 -56.30 24.78 38.75
C LYS A 241 -55.92 23.52 37.95
N VAL A 242 -56.80 22.52 37.87
CA VAL A 242 -56.52 21.29 37.10
C VAL A 242 -56.34 21.58 35.60
N GLU A 243 -57.10 22.50 35.02
CA GLU A 243 -56.96 22.86 33.61
C GLU A 243 -55.65 23.66 33.34
N THR A 244 -55.18 24.46 34.30
CA THR A 244 -53.84 25.09 34.22
C THR A 244 -52.70 24.09 34.41
N GLU A 245 -52.80 23.15 35.34
CA GLU A 245 -51.82 22.06 35.51
C GLU A 245 -51.75 21.15 34.27
N LYS A 246 -52.91 20.84 33.67
CA LYS A 246 -53.01 20.14 32.38
C LYS A 246 -52.38 20.93 31.24
N SER A 247 -52.65 22.23 31.15
CA SER A 247 -52.04 23.10 30.13
C SER A 247 -50.51 23.14 30.26
N GLN A 248 -49.99 23.17 31.50
CA GLN A 248 -48.56 23.08 31.78
C GLN A 248 -47.98 21.73 31.32
N MET A 249 -48.60 20.61 31.70
CA MET A 249 -48.17 19.27 31.27
C MET A 249 -48.19 19.09 29.75
N ASP A 250 -49.18 19.65 29.05
CA ASP A 250 -49.22 19.62 27.58
C ASP A 250 -48.07 20.46 26.96
N THR A 251 -47.69 21.60 27.56
CA THR A 251 -46.50 22.36 27.11
C THR A 251 -45.17 21.67 27.43
N GLU A 252 -45.02 21.05 28.61
CA GLU A 252 -43.83 20.26 28.96
C GLU A 252 -43.68 19.06 28.02
N ARG A 253 -44.80 18.41 27.68
CA ARG A 253 -44.83 17.26 26.77
C ARG A 253 -44.41 17.62 25.34
N GLU A 254 -44.81 18.79 24.83
CA GLU A 254 -44.37 19.22 23.50
C GLU A 254 -42.88 19.63 23.53
N GLY A 255 -42.41 20.30 24.60
CA GLY A 255 -40.98 20.60 24.79
C GLY A 255 -40.11 19.32 24.85
N LEU A 256 -40.54 18.29 25.58
CA LEU A 256 -39.87 16.98 25.60
C LEU A 256 -39.93 16.24 24.25
N LYS A 257 -40.93 16.54 23.42
CA LYS A 257 -41.02 16.02 22.05
C LYS A 257 -40.04 16.75 21.13
N GLU A 258 -39.93 18.07 21.21
CA GLU A 258 -38.92 18.86 20.50
C GLU A 258 -37.49 18.44 20.90
N GLU A 259 -37.20 18.27 22.19
CA GLU A 259 -35.91 17.78 22.69
C GLU A 259 -35.58 16.36 22.19
N ARG A 260 -36.60 15.49 22.08
CA ARG A 260 -36.45 14.16 21.48
C ARG A 260 -36.20 14.23 19.98
N GLU A 261 -36.79 15.19 19.27
CA GLU A 261 -36.56 15.40 17.84
C GLU A 261 -35.15 15.97 17.58
N THR A 262 -34.65 16.90 18.40
CA THR A 262 -33.27 17.39 18.29
C THR A 262 -32.24 16.31 18.62
N MET A 263 -32.42 15.53 19.69
CA MET A 263 -31.55 14.39 20.03
C MET A 263 -31.49 13.34 18.92
N ASN A 264 -32.59 13.08 18.20
CA ASN A 264 -32.58 12.17 17.05
C ASN A 264 -31.71 12.73 15.91
N VAL A 265 -31.86 14.02 15.59
CA VAL A 265 -31.06 14.70 14.54
C VAL A 265 -29.58 14.75 14.90
N GLU A 266 -29.22 14.92 16.18
CA GLU A 266 -27.84 14.83 16.64
C GLU A 266 -27.28 13.40 16.53
N ARG A 267 -28.07 12.39 16.89
CA ARG A 267 -27.70 10.98 16.72
C ARG A 267 -27.47 10.61 15.26
N GLU A 268 -28.31 11.07 14.34
CA GLU A 268 -28.14 10.85 12.90
C GLU A 268 -26.84 11.49 12.38
N LYS A 269 -26.50 12.71 12.81
CA LYS A 269 -25.21 13.35 12.48
C LYS A 269 -24.01 12.54 13.00
N LEU A 270 -24.07 12.07 14.26
CA LEU A 270 -23.00 11.27 14.86
C LEU A 270 -22.80 9.92 14.17
N GLU A 271 -23.88 9.29 13.69
CA GLU A 271 -23.78 8.05 12.90
C GLU A 271 -23.11 8.31 11.53
N ILE A 272 -23.44 9.43 10.87
CA ILE A 272 -22.80 9.87 9.61
C ILE A 272 -21.31 10.19 9.83
N GLU A 273 -20.97 10.89 10.91
CA GLU A 273 -19.58 11.22 11.28
C GLU A 273 -18.77 9.95 11.59
N LYS A 274 -19.34 9.01 12.36
CA LYS A 274 -18.76 7.69 12.63
C LYS A 274 -18.50 6.93 11.33
N ASP A 275 -19.47 6.89 10.43
CA ASP A 275 -19.34 6.22 9.13
C ASP A 275 -18.32 6.91 8.20
N GLN A 276 -18.06 8.21 8.37
CA GLN A 276 -17.00 8.92 7.65
C GLN A 276 -15.62 8.57 8.24
N ILE A 277 -15.48 8.56 9.57
CA ILE A 277 -14.26 8.18 10.28
C ILE A 277 -13.86 6.72 9.97
N GLU A 278 -14.81 5.79 9.88
CA GLU A 278 -14.54 4.39 9.52
C GLU A 278 -13.94 4.28 8.09
N LYS A 279 -14.46 5.06 7.13
CA LYS A 279 -13.92 5.14 5.75
C LYS A 279 -12.53 5.76 5.71
N GLU A 280 -12.30 6.86 6.43
CA GLU A 280 -10.99 7.53 6.49
C GLU A 280 -9.93 6.63 7.14
N LYS A 281 -10.30 5.89 8.17
CA LYS A 281 -9.48 4.85 8.82
C LYS A 281 -9.15 3.70 7.86
N GLU A 282 -10.09 3.26 7.03
CA GLU A 282 -9.82 2.26 5.98
C GLU A 282 -8.86 2.80 4.91
N ILE A 283 -9.09 4.03 4.42
CA ILE A 283 -8.19 4.71 3.46
C ILE A 283 -6.78 4.85 4.04
N LEU A 284 -6.65 5.25 5.31
CA LEU A 284 -5.37 5.40 5.99
C LEU A 284 -4.65 4.05 6.17
N LYS A 285 -5.37 2.99 6.53
CA LYS A 285 -4.82 1.61 6.58
C LYS A 285 -4.33 1.15 5.21
N ASN A 286 -5.13 1.34 4.16
CA ASN A 286 -4.77 0.99 2.78
C ASN A 286 -3.57 1.83 2.26
N SER A 287 -3.41 3.06 2.76
CA SER A 287 -2.24 3.91 2.51
C SER A 287 -0.99 3.39 3.24
N GLN A 288 -1.13 3.04 4.53
CA GLN A 288 -0.05 2.47 5.34
C GLN A 288 0.47 1.15 4.75
N GLU A 289 -0.42 0.26 4.29
CA GLU A 289 -0.04 -1.00 3.64
C GLU A 289 0.75 -0.77 2.34
N LYS A 290 0.35 0.20 1.52
CA LYS A 290 1.11 0.62 0.33
C LYS A 290 2.50 1.14 0.69
N PHE A 291 2.61 2.04 1.68
CA PHE A 291 3.90 2.56 2.14
C PHE A 291 4.81 1.47 2.71
N VAL A 292 4.26 0.44 3.38
CA VAL A 292 5.05 -0.72 3.85
C VAL A 292 5.62 -1.51 2.66
N VAL A 293 4.80 -1.78 1.64
CA VAL A 293 5.25 -2.48 0.41
C VAL A 293 6.29 -1.67 -0.37
N GLU A 294 6.07 -0.35 -0.52
CA GLU A 294 7.03 0.54 -1.19
C GLU A 294 8.37 0.60 -0.44
N ASN A 295 8.36 0.72 0.89
CA ASN A 295 9.54 0.72 1.73
C ASN A 295 10.28 -0.65 1.68
N GLN A 296 9.55 -1.76 1.59
CA GLN A 296 10.15 -3.09 1.34
C GLN A 296 10.81 -3.17 -0.03
N ASN A 297 10.18 -2.66 -1.09
CA ASN A 297 10.74 -2.62 -2.44
C ASN A 297 12.01 -1.76 -2.49
N LEU A 298 11.99 -0.55 -1.94
CA LEU A 298 13.15 0.34 -1.84
C LEU A 298 14.32 -0.30 -1.09
N LYS A 299 14.06 -1.05 -0.01
CA LYS A 299 15.09 -1.84 0.68
C LYS A 299 15.68 -2.94 -0.19
N GLN A 300 14.86 -3.66 -0.96
CA GLN A 300 15.36 -4.66 -1.91
C GLN A 300 16.19 -4.01 -3.04
N GLU A 301 15.81 -2.82 -3.52
CA GLU A 301 16.59 -2.10 -4.52
C GLU A 301 17.92 -1.59 -3.95
N HIS A 302 17.95 -1.07 -2.72
CA HIS A 302 19.19 -0.70 -2.05
C HIS A 302 20.16 -1.88 -1.91
N VAL A 303 19.67 -3.07 -1.53
CA VAL A 303 20.50 -4.28 -1.46
C VAL A 303 21.02 -4.71 -2.84
N LYS A 304 20.19 -4.61 -3.90
CA LYS A 304 20.60 -4.87 -5.29
C LYS A 304 21.63 -3.85 -5.79
N LEU A 305 21.55 -2.58 -5.36
CA LEU A 305 22.49 -1.53 -5.72
C LEU A 305 23.83 -1.69 -4.99
N GLU A 306 23.81 -2.03 -3.70
CA GLU A 306 25.05 -2.29 -2.95
C GLU A 306 25.79 -3.50 -3.52
N SER A 307 25.10 -4.60 -3.82
CA SER A 307 25.73 -5.78 -4.45
C SER A 307 26.26 -5.51 -5.87
N LYS A 308 25.69 -4.53 -6.60
CA LYS A 308 26.28 -4.04 -7.86
C LYS A 308 27.54 -3.21 -7.61
N ARG A 309 27.53 -2.35 -6.59
CA ARG A 309 28.68 -1.51 -6.20
C ARG A 309 29.86 -2.36 -5.74
N GLU A 310 29.63 -3.39 -4.92
CA GLU A 310 30.64 -4.37 -4.51
C GLU A 310 31.30 -5.06 -5.71
N LYS A 311 30.51 -5.48 -6.71
CA LYS A 311 31.03 -6.10 -7.94
C LYS A 311 31.87 -5.14 -8.77
N ILE A 312 31.41 -3.91 -8.97
CA ILE A 312 32.15 -2.88 -9.72
C ILE A 312 33.49 -2.56 -9.05
N GLU A 313 33.55 -2.50 -7.72
CA GLU A 313 34.81 -2.25 -7.01
C GLU A 313 35.75 -3.48 -7.09
N ALA A 314 35.22 -4.71 -7.09
CA ALA A 314 35.99 -5.92 -7.32
C ALA A 314 36.56 -6.01 -8.76
N GLU A 315 35.72 -5.73 -9.78
CA GLU A 315 36.13 -5.66 -11.19
C GLU A 315 37.21 -4.58 -11.41
N LYS A 316 37.04 -3.39 -10.81
CA LYS A 316 38.04 -2.32 -10.80
C LYS A 316 39.36 -2.76 -10.17
N SER A 317 39.32 -3.44 -9.02
CA SER A 317 40.52 -3.95 -8.34
C SER A 317 41.22 -5.07 -9.13
N GLN A 318 40.48 -5.86 -9.93
CA GLN A 318 41.07 -6.81 -10.87
C GLN A 318 41.77 -6.08 -12.03
N ILE A 319 41.10 -5.13 -12.68
CA ILE A 319 41.66 -4.33 -13.78
C ILE A 319 42.92 -3.56 -13.35
N GLU A 320 42.96 -3.07 -12.10
CA GLU A 320 44.12 -2.37 -11.55
C GLU A 320 45.34 -3.31 -11.36
N LYS A 321 45.13 -4.59 -11.05
CA LYS A 321 46.20 -5.61 -11.03
C LYS A 321 46.66 -5.97 -12.43
N GLU A 322 45.72 -6.33 -13.32
CA GLU A 322 46.02 -6.68 -14.72
C GLU A 322 46.82 -5.58 -15.43
N ARG A 323 46.56 -4.31 -15.09
CA ARG A 323 47.32 -3.16 -15.60
C ARG A 323 48.75 -3.05 -15.05
N GLU A 324 48.98 -3.40 -13.79
CA GLU A 324 50.33 -3.38 -13.21
C GLU A 324 51.14 -4.61 -13.63
N ASP A 325 50.49 -5.78 -13.75
CA ASP A 325 51.09 -7.00 -14.32
C ASP A 325 51.55 -6.78 -15.77
N PHE A 326 50.68 -6.19 -16.62
CA PHE A 326 51.02 -5.82 -18.00
C PHE A 326 52.14 -4.77 -18.09
N LYS A 327 52.24 -3.87 -17.11
CA LYS A 327 53.33 -2.90 -17.00
C LYS A 327 54.65 -3.59 -16.67
N VAL A 328 54.66 -4.54 -15.74
CA VAL A 328 55.84 -5.37 -15.42
C VAL A 328 56.27 -6.21 -16.63
N GLU A 329 55.33 -6.74 -17.41
CA GLU A 329 55.62 -7.43 -18.68
C GLU A 329 56.28 -6.47 -19.70
N CYS A 330 55.72 -5.27 -19.89
CA CYS A 330 56.31 -4.25 -20.77
C CYS A 330 57.72 -3.81 -20.33
N ASP A 331 57.93 -3.59 -19.03
CA ASP A 331 59.24 -3.24 -18.48
C ASP A 331 60.25 -4.38 -18.67
N THR A 332 59.81 -5.64 -18.53
CA THR A 332 60.63 -6.83 -18.83
C THR A 332 61.03 -6.89 -20.31
N MET A 333 60.07 -6.71 -21.23
CA MET A 333 60.35 -6.67 -22.67
C MET A 333 61.27 -5.51 -23.09
N ASN A 334 61.24 -4.38 -22.38
CA ASN A 334 62.19 -3.29 -22.59
C ASN A 334 63.62 -3.71 -22.23
N VAL A 335 63.81 -4.36 -21.07
CA VAL A 335 65.13 -4.87 -20.64
C VAL A 335 65.65 -5.96 -21.58
N GLU A 336 64.79 -6.86 -22.06
CA GLU A 336 65.18 -7.86 -23.07
C GLU A 336 65.61 -7.22 -24.39
N ARG A 337 64.91 -6.17 -24.86
CA ARG A 337 65.30 -5.42 -26.07
C ARG A 337 66.68 -4.76 -25.90
N GLU A 338 66.93 -4.11 -24.77
CA GLU A 338 68.23 -3.47 -24.50
C GLU A 338 69.37 -4.50 -24.43
N LYS A 339 69.12 -5.67 -23.84
CA LYS A 339 70.05 -6.80 -23.86
C LYS A 339 70.34 -7.29 -25.29
N MET A 340 69.30 -7.50 -26.10
CA MET A 340 69.46 -7.90 -27.51
C MET A 340 70.22 -6.86 -28.34
N GLU A 341 70.03 -5.57 -28.07
CA GLU A 341 70.72 -4.48 -28.76
C GLU A 341 72.21 -4.39 -28.36
N THR A 342 72.54 -4.60 -27.09
CA THR A 342 73.95 -4.70 -26.65
C THR A 342 74.66 -5.95 -27.18
N GLU A 343 73.99 -7.10 -27.22
CA GLU A 343 74.51 -8.32 -27.87
C GLU A 343 74.77 -8.11 -29.37
N LYS A 344 73.84 -7.44 -30.07
CA LYS A 344 74.01 -7.07 -31.47
C LYS A 344 75.26 -6.19 -31.68
N SER A 345 75.44 -5.13 -30.87
CA SER A 345 76.62 -4.27 -30.98
C SER A 345 77.94 -4.98 -30.64
N GLN A 346 77.93 -5.98 -29.74
CA GLN A 346 79.10 -6.82 -29.51
C GLN A 346 79.43 -7.66 -30.75
N ILE A 347 78.43 -8.32 -31.36
CA ILE A 347 78.62 -9.12 -32.58
C ILE A 347 79.11 -8.25 -33.75
N GLU A 348 78.59 -7.03 -33.90
CA GLU A 348 79.05 -6.08 -34.93
C GLU A 348 80.52 -5.69 -34.74
N LYS A 349 80.99 -5.55 -33.49
CA LYS A 349 82.40 -5.32 -33.18
C LYS A 349 83.26 -6.55 -33.48
N GLU A 350 82.85 -7.73 -33.02
CA GLU A 350 83.58 -9.00 -33.25
C GLU A 350 83.76 -9.29 -34.75
N GLN A 351 82.79 -8.93 -35.60
CA GLN A 351 82.91 -9.04 -37.06
C GLN A 351 83.95 -8.09 -37.67
N GLU A 352 84.11 -6.88 -37.14
CA GLU A 352 85.12 -5.93 -37.61
C GLU A 352 86.52 -6.32 -37.10
N ASP A 353 86.65 -6.78 -35.85
CA ASP A 353 87.90 -7.31 -35.28
C ASP A 353 88.38 -8.54 -36.12
N LEU A 354 87.50 -9.49 -36.44
CA LEU A 354 87.79 -10.64 -37.34
C LEU A 354 88.12 -10.23 -38.79
N LYS A 355 87.66 -9.07 -39.24
CA LYS A 355 87.97 -8.51 -40.57
C LYS A 355 89.36 -7.89 -40.59
N VAL A 356 89.75 -7.18 -39.52
CA VAL A 356 91.13 -6.68 -39.32
C VAL A 356 92.13 -7.83 -39.20
N GLU A 357 91.80 -8.89 -38.45
CA GLU A 357 92.65 -10.09 -38.35
C GLU A 357 92.85 -10.76 -39.72
N ARG A 358 91.75 -10.97 -40.47
CA ARG A 358 91.78 -11.55 -41.82
C ARG A 358 92.65 -10.76 -42.79
N ASP A 359 92.59 -9.43 -42.74
CA ASP A 359 93.38 -8.57 -43.61
C ASP A 359 94.86 -8.51 -43.17
N THR A 360 95.13 -8.65 -41.87
CA THR A 360 96.50 -8.86 -41.35
C THR A 360 97.09 -10.17 -41.89
N MET A 361 96.36 -11.29 -41.82
CA MET A 361 96.79 -12.58 -42.39
C MET A 361 97.02 -12.53 -43.91
N LYS A 362 96.29 -11.69 -44.66
CA LYS A 362 96.58 -11.46 -46.09
C LYS A 362 97.95 -10.79 -46.28
N VAL A 363 98.26 -9.77 -45.48
CA VAL A 363 99.55 -9.06 -45.55
C VAL A 363 100.72 -9.96 -45.16
N GLU A 364 100.56 -10.79 -44.12
CA GLU A 364 101.61 -11.75 -43.70
C GLU A 364 101.88 -12.83 -44.75
N ARG A 365 100.84 -13.40 -45.36
CA ARG A 365 100.99 -14.29 -46.53
C ARG A 365 101.72 -13.60 -47.68
N GLY A 366 101.37 -12.36 -48.01
CA GLY A 366 102.06 -11.59 -49.05
C GLY A 366 103.55 -11.38 -48.75
N LYS A 367 103.93 -11.17 -47.49
CA LYS A 367 105.34 -11.14 -47.07
C LYS A 367 106.03 -12.50 -47.27
N MET A 368 105.40 -13.59 -46.84
CA MET A 368 105.94 -14.95 -47.01
C MET A 368 106.09 -15.35 -48.49
N GLU A 369 105.20 -14.89 -49.37
CA GLU A 369 105.31 -15.10 -50.82
C GLU A 369 106.50 -14.33 -51.43
N ILE A 370 106.78 -13.11 -50.96
CA ILE A 370 107.96 -12.32 -51.34
C ILE A 370 109.26 -12.98 -50.83
N GLU A 371 109.30 -13.35 -49.55
CA GLU A 371 110.45 -14.02 -48.91
C GLU A 371 110.78 -15.34 -49.61
N LYS A 372 109.75 -16.16 -49.91
CA LYS A 372 109.92 -17.38 -50.72
C LYS A 372 110.54 -17.08 -52.09
N SER A 373 110.10 -16.02 -52.77
CA SER A 373 110.65 -15.63 -54.07
C SER A 373 112.09 -15.11 -53.99
N GLN A 374 112.49 -14.51 -52.86
CA GLN A 374 113.89 -14.14 -52.60
C GLN A 374 114.76 -15.39 -52.39
N ILE A 375 114.33 -16.33 -51.55
CA ILE A 375 115.02 -17.61 -51.31
C ILE A 375 115.13 -18.45 -52.60
N GLU A 376 114.13 -18.39 -53.49
CA GLU A 376 114.17 -19.05 -54.80
C GLU A 376 115.21 -18.42 -55.75
N LYS A 377 115.45 -17.09 -55.67
CA LYS A 377 116.53 -16.42 -56.42
C LYS A 377 117.90 -16.73 -55.84
N GLU A 378 118.09 -16.58 -54.53
CA GLU A 378 119.35 -16.90 -53.84
C GLU A 378 119.81 -18.34 -54.12
N ARG A 379 118.87 -19.29 -54.22
CA ARG A 379 119.16 -20.68 -54.64
C ARG A 379 119.66 -20.83 -56.07
N GLU A 380 119.18 -20.01 -57.00
CA GLU A 380 119.62 -20.02 -58.40
C GLU A 380 120.96 -19.29 -58.56
N ASP A 381 121.16 -18.18 -57.84
CA ASP A 381 122.44 -17.45 -57.78
C ASP A 381 123.56 -18.34 -57.20
N LEU A 382 123.32 -19.02 -56.07
CA LEU A 382 124.24 -20.01 -55.47
C LEU A 382 124.49 -21.23 -56.38
N LYS A 383 123.59 -21.52 -57.32
CA LYS A 383 123.75 -22.58 -58.32
C LYS A 383 124.62 -22.10 -59.48
N ILE A 384 124.46 -20.86 -59.93
CA ILE A 384 125.34 -20.19 -60.91
C ILE A 384 126.77 -20.04 -60.35
N GLU A 385 126.92 -19.63 -59.08
CA GLU A 385 128.22 -19.56 -58.41
C GLU A 385 128.90 -20.94 -58.35
N ARG A 386 128.18 -21.97 -57.89
CA ARG A 386 128.69 -23.36 -57.85
C ARG A 386 129.14 -23.85 -59.22
N ASP A 387 128.35 -23.62 -60.27
CA ASP A 387 128.69 -24.09 -61.61
C ASP A 387 129.83 -23.26 -62.23
N THR A 388 129.99 -21.99 -61.84
CA THR A 388 131.17 -21.17 -62.14
C THR A 388 132.43 -21.74 -61.46
N MET A 389 132.35 -22.10 -60.17
CA MET A 389 133.46 -22.72 -59.44
C MET A 389 133.91 -24.05 -60.04
N LYS A 390 132.99 -24.86 -60.60
CA LYS A 390 133.37 -26.08 -61.34
C LYS A 390 134.22 -25.75 -62.57
N VAL A 391 133.79 -24.77 -63.37
CA VAL A 391 134.52 -24.33 -64.56
C VAL A 391 135.90 -23.76 -64.19
N GLU A 392 136.04 -23.14 -63.02
CA GLU A 392 137.37 -22.74 -62.50
C GLU A 392 138.22 -23.93 -62.04
N GLN A 393 137.62 -24.95 -61.40
CA GLN A 393 138.31 -26.20 -61.06
C GLN A 393 138.81 -26.93 -62.31
N GLU A 394 137.99 -27.05 -63.36
CA GLU A 394 138.37 -27.63 -64.66
C GLU A 394 139.51 -26.85 -65.35
N LYS A 395 139.49 -25.50 -65.28
CA LYS A 395 140.60 -24.65 -65.74
C LYS A 395 141.88 -24.88 -64.94
N MET A 396 141.80 -24.97 -63.61
CA MET A 396 142.94 -25.23 -62.75
C MET A 396 143.54 -26.62 -62.98
N GLU A 397 142.72 -27.64 -63.23
CA GLU A 397 143.17 -28.99 -63.52
C GLU A 397 143.80 -29.12 -64.92
N THR A 398 143.25 -28.42 -65.92
CA THR A 398 143.88 -28.32 -67.25
C THR A 398 145.19 -27.54 -67.23
N MET A 399 145.29 -26.43 -66.50
CA MET A 399 146.55 -25.72 -66.26
C MET A 399 147.59 -26.61 -65.54
N LYS A 400 147.17 -27.36 -64.52
CA LYS A 400 148.03 -28.33 -63.83
C LYS A 400 148.56 -29.40 -64.80
N SER A 401 147.73 -29.92 -65.70
CA SER A 401 148.15 -30.87 -66.74
C SER A 401 149.13 -30.25 -67.77
N GLN A 402 148.98 -28.96 -68.08
CA GLN A 402 149.95 -28.23 -68.92
C GLN A 402 151.31 -28.08 -68.22
N ILE A 403 151.31 -27.64 -66.95
CA ILE A 403 152.54 -27.49 -66.15
C ILE A 403 153.27 -28.83 -65.99
N GLU A 404 152.56 -29.94 -65.83
CA GLU A 404 153.19 -31.27 -65.73
C GLU A 404 153.87 -31.69 -67.06
N LYS A 405 153.27 -31.36 -68.22
CA LYS A 405 153.87 -31.56 -69.54
C LYS A 405 155.07 -30.65 -69.78
N GLU A 406 155.02 -29.40 -69.33
CA GLU A 406 156.16 -28.48 -69.40
C GLU A 406 157.32 -28.97 -68.52
N ARG A 407 157.04 -29.53 -67.35
CA ARG A 407 158.02 -30.21 -66.50
C ARG A 407 158.63 -31.43 -67.19
N GLU A 408 157.80 -32.27 -67.82
CA GLU A 408 158.27 -33.43 -68.59
C GLU A 408 159.17 -33.00 -69.76
N ILE A 409 158.80 -31.95 -70.50
CA ILE A 409 159.61 -31.38 -71.60
C ILE A 409 160.94 -30.82 -71.06
N LEU A 410 160.93 -30.08 -69.95
CA LEU A 410 162.13 -29.54 -69.32
C LEU A 410 163.06 -30.65 -68.78
N GLN A 411 162.50 -31.72 -68.21
CA GLN A 411 163.27 -32.88 -67.76
C GLN A 411 163.92 -33.60 -68.94
N ASN A 412 163.18 -33.87 -70.01
CA ASN A 412 163.71 -34.44 -71.26
C ASN A 412 164.79 -33.53 -71.90
N ALA A 413 164.66 -32.21 -71.80
CA ALA A 413 165.66 -31.26 -72.29
C ALA A 413 166.93 -31.27 -71.42
N LYS A 414 166.77 -31.34 -70.10
CA LYS A 414 167.87 -31.48 -69.13
C LYS A 414 168.66 -32.77 -69.37
N GLU A 415 167.99 -33.91 -69.52
CA GLU A 415 168.63 -35.20 -69.79
C GLU A 415 169.42 -35.20 -71.11
N LYS A 416 168.87 -34.58 -72.17
CA LYS A 416 169.60 -34.37 -73.43
C LYS A 416 170.84 -33.50 -73.26
N PHE A 417 170.74 -32.43 -72.48
CA PHE A 417 171.88 -31.55 -72.20
C PHE A 417 172.95 -32.24 -71.34
N GLU A 418 172.55 -33.09 -70.39
CA GLU A 418 173.47 -33.91 -69.60
C GLU A 418 174.23 -34.92 -70.50
N VAL A 419 173.53 -35.59 -71.43
CA VAL A 419 174.14 -36.47 -72.44
C VAL A 419 175.06 -35.70 -73.42
N GLU A 420 174.67 -34.50 -73.87
CA GLU A 420 175.52 -33.67 -74.73
C GLU A 420 176.79 -33.20 -74.00
N ASN A 421 176.66 -32.78 -72.74
CA ASN A 421 177.78 -32.40 -71.89
C ASN A 421 178.72 -33.58 -71.59
N GLU A 422 178.19 -34.79 -71.38
CA GLU A 422 179.02 -35.99 -71.23
C GLU A 422 179.76 -36.36 -72.53
N ASN A 423 179.10 -36.26 -73.70
CA ASN A 423 179.76 -36.42 -75.00
C ASN A 423 180.87 -35.37 -75.23
N LEU A 424 180.64 -34.12 -74.83
CA LEU A 424 181.67 -33.07 -74.88
C LEU A 424 182.86 -33.39 -73.96
N ASN A 425 182.60 -33.92 -72.76
CA ASN A 425 183.66 -34.33 -71.82
C ASN A 425 184.46 -35.53 -72.34
N GLN A 426 183.80 -36.54 -72.92
CA GLN A 426 184.46 -37.65 -73.63
C GLN A 426 185.30 -37.17 -74.83
N LYS A 427 184.83 -36.14 -75.55
CA LYS A 427 185.59 -35.52 -76.64
C LYS A 427 186.80 -34.73 -76.12
N SER A 428 186.67 -34.04 -74.98
CA SER A 428 187.77 -33.31 -74.33
C SER A 428 188.89 -34.26 -73.89
N THR A 429 188.55 -35.30 -73.11
CA THR A 429 189.51 -36.31 -72.64
C THR A 429 190.18 -37.07 -73.79
N ARG A 430 189.47 -37.35 -74.90
CA ARG A 430 190.07 -37.88 -76.13
C ARG A 430 191.11 -36.94 -76.75
N LEU A 431 190.84 -35.64 -76.81
CA LEU A 431 191.78 -34.63 -77.33
C LEU A 431 193.00 -34.47 -76.41
N GLU A 432 192.84 -34.65 -75.10
CA GLU A 432 193.96 -34.67 -74.15
C GLU A 432 194.87 -35.89 -74.35
N LEU A 433 194.29 -37.08 -74.56
CA LEU A 433 195.06 -38.29 -74.91
C LEU A 433 195.79 -38.14 -76.25
N GLU A 434 195.13 -37.60 -77.27
CA GLU A 434 195.72 -37.35 -78.60
C GLU A 434 196.86 -36.32 -78.53
N ARG A 435 196.72 -35.30 -77.69
CA ARG A 435 197.77 -34.30 -77.40
C ARG A 435 198.98 -34.92 -76.70
N GLU A 436 198.78 -35.79 -75.71
CA GLU A 436 199.88 -36.45 -75.01
C GLU A 436 200.57 -37.52 -75.89
N GLU A 437 199.83 -38.21 -76.77
CA GLU A 437 200.39 -39.03 -77.85
C GLU A 437 201.29 -38.22 -78.80
N LEU A 438 200.86 -37.02 -79.21
CA LEU A 438 201.64 -36.14 -80.08
C LEU A 438 202.92 -35.66 -79.39
N LYS A 439 202.85 -35.33 -78.09
CA LYS A 439 204.00 -34.97 -77.27
C LYS A 439 205.01 -36.13 -77.16
N ILE A 440 204.56 -37.37 -76.92
CA ILE A 440 205.44 -38.56 -76.91
C ILE A 440 206.06 -38.81 -78.30
N LYS A 441 205.35 -38.52 -79.40
CA LYS A 441 205.90 -38.58 -80.77
C LYS A 441 206.96 -37.50 -81.00
N GLN A 442 206.78 -36.30 -80.44
CA GLN A 442 207.73 -35.19 -80.51
C GLN A 442 209.02 -35.50 -79.71
N GLU A 443 208.90 -35.93 -78.45
CA GLU A 443 210.04 -36.34 -77.61
C GLU A 443 210.88 -37.46 -78.25
N LYS A 444 210.23 -38.40 -78.97
CA LYS A 444 210.92 -39.43 -79.76
C LYS A 444 211.68 -38.85 -80.97
N LEU A 445 211.13 -37.82 -81.62
CA LEU A 445 211.76 -37.17 -82.76
C LEU A 445 213.01 -36.41 -82.33
N ASP A 446 212.93 -35.68 -81.21
CA ASP A 446 214.05 -34.93 -80.64
C ASP A 446 215.21 -35.87 -80.26
N LEU A 447 214.90 -37.03 -79.64
CA LEU A 447 215.85 -38.11 -79.36
C LEU A 447 216.41 -38.83 -80.61
N GLU A 448 215.87 -38.59 -81.80
CA GLU A 448 216.40 -39.11 -83.07
C GLU A 448 217.27 -38.04 -83.77
N ILE A 449 216.89 -36.76 -83.67
CA ILE A 449 217.70 -35.61 -84.09
C ILE A 449 219.04 -35.59 -83.32
N GLU A 450 219.01 -35.75 -82.00
CA GLU A 450 220.21 -35.78 -81.15
C GLU A 450 221.19 -36.90 -81.56
N LYS A 451 220.66 -38.11 -81.84
CA LYS A 451 221.47 -39.24 -82.35
C LYS A 451 222.07 -38.98 -83.73
N LEU A 452 221.39 -38.20 -84.58
CA LEU A 452 221.91 -37.81 -85.90
C LEU A 452 223.01 -36.75 -85.79
N GLN A 453 222.92 -35.82 -84.82
CA GLN A 453 223.98 -34.85 -84.54
C GLN A 453 225.25 -35.55 -84.04
N ILE A 454 225.16 -36.47 -83.09
CA ILE A 454 226.30 -37.26 -82.60
C ILE A 454 226.96 -38.07 -83.74
N LYS A 455 226.17 -38.60 -84.69
CA LYS A 455 226.69 -39.24 -85.90
C LYS A 455 227.42 -38.27 -86.83
N LYS A 456 226.90 -37.05 -87.01
CA LYS A 456 227.51 -36.02 -87.86
C LYS A 456 228.90 -35.61 -87.35
N GLU A 457 229.01 -35.32 -86.05
CA GLU A 457 230.28 -34.94 -85.42
C GLU A 457 231.35 -36.04 -85.55
N ASN A 458 230.97 -37.31 -85.41
CA ASN A 458 231.84 -38.46 -85.63
C ASN A 458 232.31 -38.65 -87.09
N ILE A 459 231.58 -38.09 -88.07
CA ILE A 459 231.98 -38.08 -89.49
C ILE A 459 232.93 -36.91 -89.76
N GLU A 460 232.64 -35.72 -89.21
CA GLU A 460 233.48 -34.54 -89.36
C GLU A 460 234.88 -34.77 -88.73
N ALA A 461 234.94 -35.36 -87.53
CA ALA A 461 236.20 -35.78 -86.89
C ALA A 461 237.00 -36.83 -87.70
N LYS A 462 236.35 -37.60 -88.59
CA LYS A 462 237.03 -38.51 -89.52
C LYS A 462 237.58 -37.82 -90.75
N GLY A 463 236.91 -36.77 -91.24
CA GLY A 463 237.39 -35.95 -92.35
C GLY A 463 238.75 -35.31 -92.02
N GLU A 464 238.85 -34.68 -90.84
CA GLU A 464 240.08 -34.01 -90.40
C GLU A 464 241.32 -34.91 -90.31
N MET A 465 241.17 -36.23 -90.18
CA MET A 465 242.31 -37.15 -90.20
C MET A 465 242.85 -37.37 -91.62
N LEU A 466 241.95 -37.57 -92.60
CA LEU A 466 242.31 -37.86 -93.99
C LEU A 466 243.03 -36.68 -94.66
N ASP A 467 242.60 -35.45 -94.38
CA ASP A 467 243.24 -34.25 -94.92
C ASP A 467 244.70 -34.07 -94.44
N ARG A 468 245.02 -34.58 -93.24
CA ARG A 468 246.40 -34.57 -92.71
C ARG A 468 247.29 -35.62 -93.38
N GLU A 469 246.74 -36.73 -93.86
CA GLU A 469 247.48 -37.73 -94.64
C GLU A 469 247.74 -37.25 -96.08
N LEU A 470 246.75 -36.62 -96.72
CA LEU A 470 246.89 -36.03 -98.05
C LEU A 470 247.96 -34.93 -98.12
N ALA A 471 248.15 -34.17 -97.04
CA ALA A 471 249.22 -33.18 -96.96
C ALA A 471 250.63 -33.81 -97.01
N LYS A 472 250.83 -34.96 -96.36
CA LYS A 472 252.12 -35.68 -96.32
C LYS A 472 252.53 -36.25 -97.68
N LEU A 473 251.59 -36.83 -98.42
CA LEU A 473 251.87 -37.47 -99.70
C LEU A 473 252.35 -36.49 -100.79
N LYS A 474 252.04 -35.19 -100.67
CA LYS A 474 252.55 -34.17 -101.60
C LYS A 474 253.99 -33.73 -101.35
N SER A 475 254.56 -33.99 -100.17
CA SER A 475 255.96 -33.62 -99.85
C SER A 475 257.01 -34.59 -100.39
N GLU A 476 256.63 -35.77 -100.89
CA GLU A 476 257.58 -36.83 -101.29
C GLU A 476 257.82 -36.91 -102.82
N GLY A 477 257.03 -36.20 -103.63
CA GLY A 477 257.09 -36.22 -105.10
C GLY A 477 258.15 -35.31 -105.73
N LEU A 478 259.41 -35.37 -105.28
CA LEU A 478 260.44 -34.36 -105.59
C LEU A 478 261.81 -34.94 -106.03
N ALA A 479 261.85 -36.16 -106.59
CA ALA A 479 263.12 -36.92 -106.69
C ALA A 479 263.32 -37.88 -107.90
N ALA A 480 262.65 -37.67 -109.05
CA ALA A 480 262.88 -38.53 -110.24
C ALA A 480 262.71 -37.80 -111.58
N VAL A 481 263.57 -38.15 -112.55
CA VAL A 481 263.63 -37.61 -113.93
C VAL A 481 263.95 -36.11 -113.97
N GLU A 482 265.17 -35.71 -113.58
CA GLU A 482 266.33 -35.69 -114.49
C GLU A 482 266.84 -37.05 -114.99
N SER A 483 266.70 -37.34 -116.28
CA SER A 483 267.65 -38.11 -117.15
C SER A 483 266.96 -38.54 -118.45
N LEU A 484 267.61 -38.23 -119.59
CA LEU A 484 267.04 -38.15 -120.95
C LEU A 484 266.05 -36.99 -121.17
#